data_AF-A0A8H7LX03-F1
#
_entry.id   AF-A0A8H7LX03-F1
#
_cell.length_a   1.000
_cell.length_b   1.000
_cell.length_c   1.000
_cell.angle_alpha   90.00
_cell.angle_beta   90.00
_cell.angle_gamma   90.00
#
_symmetry.space_group_name_H-M   'P 1'
#
loop_
_entity.id
_entity.type
_entity.pdbx_description
1 polymer ?
#
loop_
_entity_poly.entity_id
_entity_poly.type
_entity_poly.pdbx_seq_one_letter_code
_entity_poly.pdbx_strand_id
1 'polypeptide(L)'
;MSTQDETFELYDLKVEVVCPPGARIMCGAKPGDYFVLEGEMLYLPPNQGISIYSLSAVLPLLAAKQRPTAKFDWMTSDAEVACPDPHCPSRLRITRTGLRAFKHSETTVVPISDENKVNPVISFVLTSTPTIAIKSVIYYLLRALYQPDLPDTIHQVESIMPEVENKQQLWGGRFTGTTDPLMWEFNQSLKYDKRMRGADIQGSIAYTKALRLQGVYTEEEEAIMIKGLQAVDQEWESGKFETKPTDEDIHTANERRLSEIVGPVGGKLHTGRSRNDQCATDLRLWLLAEIKDVESALKGLIRVMVERADSEKDILMPGYTHLQRGQPIRWSHLLLSHAFSFISDLQRLRELVPRVSVLPLGSGALAGNPFGVDREFLAKELGFQSIAENSLWGVSDRDYIVEFMMWASLTMTHASRMAEDLIIYSTAEFGFIQLSDAYSTGSSMMPQKKNPDSLELLRGKSGRIFGNMAGFLMTLKGLPSTYNKDLQEDKEPLFDSVDNVSASLRIAEGVIATLNVNSEKMRAALTMDMLATDLADYLVRKGTPFRETHHISGRAVALAESLGVQLSDLTLEQYKKLSPKFEEDVVSVFDFERSVEQRNAIGGTSRQTVDRQIAVLRKALE
;
A
#
# COMPACT_ATOMS: atom_id res chain seq x y z
N MET A 1 5.58 -6.82 -52.97
CA MET A 1 5.79 -5.46 -52.43
C MET A 1 7.06 -5.52 -51.59
N SER A 2 8.01 -4.64 -51.89
CA SER A 2 9.30 -4.37 -51.21
C SER A 2 9.71 -5.28 -50.04
N THR A 3 10.76 -6.08 -50.26
CA THR A 3 11.58 -6.74 -49.22
C THR A 3 12.45 -5.71 -48.50
N GLN A 4 11.82 -4.85 -47.71
CA GLN A 4 12.53 -3.92 -46.83
C GLN A 4 12.31 -4.33 -45.37
N ASP A 5 13.43 -4.38 -44.65
CA ASP A 5 13.62 -4.53 -43.20
C ASP A 5 13.77 -5.95 -42.62
N GLU A 6 14.74 -6.72 -43.14
CA GLU A 6 15.33 -7.85 -42.41
C GLU A 6 16.54 -7.46 -41.54
N THR A 7 16.93 -6.18 -41.51
CA THR A 7 18.13 -5.71 -40.80
C THR A 7 17.82 -4.68 -39.72
N PHE A 8 18.55 -4.73 -38.61
CA PHE A 8 18.57 -3.68 -37.58
C PHE A 8 20.01 -3.27 -37.26
N GLU A 9 20.21 -2.08 -36.71
CA GLU A 9 21.54 -1.58 -36.40
C GLU A 9 21.75 -1.47 -34.89
N LEU A 10 22.92 -1.92 -34.43
CA LEU A 10 23.39 -1.71 -33.06
C LEU A 10 24.76 -1.03 -33.10
N TYR A 11 24.97 -0.10 -32.17
CA TYR A 11 26.29 0.40 -31.87
C TYR A 11 27.08 -0.61 -31.05
N ASP A 12 28.32 -0.88 -31.47
CA ASP A 12 29.32 -1.52 -30.63
C ASP A 12 29.74 -0.51 -29.54
N LEU A 13 29.90 -0.99 -28.31
CA LEU A 13 30.24 -0.16 -27.16
C LEU A 13 31.60 -0.57 -26.60
N LYS A 14 32.37 0.42 -26.15
CA LYS A 14 33.47 0.22 -25.21
C LYS A 14 33.09 0.84 -23.87
N VAL A 15 33.19 0.06 -22.80
CA VAL A 15 32.95 0.53 -21.44
C VAL A 15 34.26 0.47 -20.67
N GLU A 16 34.78 1.63 -20.29
CA GLU A 16 36.11 1.79 -19.68
C GLU A 16 36.00 2.37 -18.27
N VAL A 17 36.75 1.79 -17.32
CA VAL A 17 36.87 2.30 -15.97
C VAL A 17 37.76 3.53 -15.97
N VAL A 18 37.21 4.66 -15.55
CA VAL A 18 37.91 5.94 -15.41
C VAL A 18 37.85 6.41 -13.97
N CYS A 19 38.91 7.07 -13.51
CA CYS A 19 39.02 7.52 -12.13
C CYS A 19 39.76 8.87 -12.10
N PRO A 20 39.36 9.82 -11.23
CA PRO A 20 40.12 11.05 -11.04
C PRO A 20 41.58 10.77 -10.66
N PRO A 21 42.55 11.57 -11.14
CA PRO A 21 43.96 11.41 -10.77
C PRO A 21 44.16 11.43 -9.25
N GLY A 22 44.89 10.45 -8.72
CA GLY A 22 45.19 10.34 -7.28
C GLY A 22 44.06 9.73 -6.43
N ALA A 23 42.90 9.39 -7.01
CA ALA A 23 41.80 8.79 -6.28
C ALA A 23 41.94 7.25 -6.19
N ARG A 24 41.69 6.69 -4.99
CA ARG A 24 41.78 5.25 -4.73
C ARG A 24 40.48 4.54 -5.14
N ILE A 25 40.58 3.53 -6.00
CA ILE A 25 39.43 2.67 -6.36
C ILE A 25 39.23 1.60 -5.28
N MET A 26 37.99 1.47 -4.80
CA MET A 26 37.61 0.52 -3.73
C MET A 26 37.11 -0.82 -4.28
N CYS A 27 36.54 -0.84 -5.48
CA CYS A 27 35.88 -2.00 -6.06
C CYS A 27 36.81 -3.03 -6.73
N GLY A 28 38.14 -2.86 -6.58
CA GLY A 28 39.16 -3.74 -7.16
C GLY A 28 39.46 -3.54 -8.65
N ALA A 29 38.71 -2.67 -9.34
CA ALA A 29 38.98 -2.29 -10.72
C ALA A 29 40.20 -1.35 -10.83
N LYS A 30 40.84 -1.32 -11.99
CA LYS A 30 41.96 -0.42 -12.30
C LYS A 30 41.52 0.61 -13.35
N PRO A 31 42.00 1.85 -13.28
CA PRO A 31 41.79 2.81 -14.37
C PRO A 31 42.31 2.22 -15.69
N GLY A 32 41.49 2.25 -16.73
CA GLY A 32 41.77 1.67 -18.04
C GLY A 32 41.29 0.23 -18.22
N ASP A 33 40.84 -0.48 -17.17
CA ASP A 33 40.13 -1.75 -17.34
C ASP A 33 38.87 -1.50 -18.18
N TYR A 34 38.60 -2.34 -19.17
CA TYR A 34 37.45 -2.19 -20.06
C TYR A 34 36.82 -3.51 -20.47
N PHE A 35 35.57 -3.44 -20.92
CA PHE A 35 34.95 -4.49 -21.73
C PHE A 35 34.38 -3.87 -23.00
N VAL A 36 34.21 -4.71 -24.01
CA VAL A 36 33.55 -4.31 -25.26
C VAL A 36 32.26 -5.11 -25.42
N LEU A 37 31.27 -4.46 -26.00
CA LEU A 37 30.02 -5.06 -26.42
C LEU A 37 30.00 -4.96 -27.94
N GLU A 38 30.23 -6.08 -28.60
CA GLU A 38 30.21 -6.18 -30.05
C GLU A 38 28.95 -6.93 -30.47
N GLY A 39 27.98 -6.22 -31.04
CA GLY A 39 26.63 -6.75 -31.16
C GLY A 39 26.05 -7.15 -29.81
N GLU A 40 25.50 -8.35 -29.72
CA GLU A 40 24.90 -8.87 -28.49
C GLU A 40 25.92 -9.50 -27.53
N MET A 41 27.19 -9.57 -27.93
CA MET A 41 28.23 -10.32 -27.24
C MET A 41 29.16 -9.40 -26.44
N LEU A 42 29.27 -9.69 -25.14
CA LEU A 42 30.19 -9.00 -24.23
C LEU A 42 31.53 -9.73 -24.19
N TYR A 43 32.61 -8.99 -24.42
CA TYR A 43 33.98 -9.50 -24.38
C TYR A 43 34.83 -8.79 -23.34
N LEU A 44 35.58 -9.58 -22.58
CA LEU A 44 36.58 -9.12 -21.63
C LEU A 44 37.98 -9.37 -22.19
N PRO A 45 38.94 -8.45 -22.01
CA PRO A 45 40.34 -8.71 -22.31
C PRO A 45 40.86 -9.93 -21.52
N PRO A 46 41.75 -10.76 -22.12
CA PRO A 46 42.32 -11.90 -21.43
C PRO A 46 43.00 -11.49 -20.12
N ASN A 47 42.75 -12.25 -19.05
CA ASN A 47 43.31 -12.03 -17.70
C ASN A 47 42.88 -10.70 -17.03
N GLN A 48 41.82 -10.05 -17.51
CA GLN A 48 41.24 -8.86 -16.87
C GLN A 48 39.88 -9.19 -16.25
N GLY A 49 39.73 -8.88 -14.96
CA GLY A 49 38.45 -8.95 -14.26
C GLY A 49 37.72 -7.61 -14.28
N ILE A 50 36.40 -7.63 -14.13
CA ILE A 50 35.60 -6.42 -13.88
C ILE A 50 34.79 -6.62 -12.61
N SER A 51 34.77 -5.59 -11.78
CA SER A 51 33.99 -5.60 -10.54
C SER A 51 32.50 -5.78 -10.82
N ILE A 52 31.87 -6.74 -10.15
CA ILE A 52 30.44 -7.02 -10.31
C ILE A 52 29.56 -5.81 -9.93
N TYR A 53 30.02 -5.00 -8.97
CA TYR A 53 29.35 -3.76 -8.56
C TYR A 53 29.44 -2.67 -9.64
N SER A 54 30.59 -2.55 -10.30
CA SER A 54 30.73 -1.66 -11.45
C SER A 54 29.86 -2.15 -12.61
N LEU A 55 29.86 -3.46 -12.89
CA LEU A 55 29.08 -4.04 -13.97
C LEU A 55 27.56 -3.88 -13.76
N SER A 56 27.05 -4.05 -12.54
CA SER A 56 25.62 -3.91 -12.23
C SER A 56 25.08 -2.50 -12.46
N ALA A 57 25.90 -1.47 -12.32
CA ALA A 57 25.50 -0.09 -12.56
C ALA A 57 25.31 0.24 -14.05
N VAL A 58 26.07 -0.41 -14.94
CA VAL A 58 26.01 -0.14 -16.39
C VAL A 58 25.15 -1.11 -17.17
N LEU A 59 25.02 -2.37 -16.71
CA LEU A 59 24.25 -3.43 -17.37
C LEU A 59 22.86 -2.99 -17.84
N PRO A 60 22.04 -2.30 -17.01
CA PRO A 60 20.69 -1.87 -17.43
C PRO A 60 20.68 -0.85 -18.58
N LEU A 61 21.81 -0.16 -18.81
CA LEU A 61 21.92 0.92 -19.78
C LEU A 61 22.47 0.46 -21.13
N LEU A 62 23.17 -0.68 -21.19
CA LEU A 62 23.91 -1.13 -22.37
C LEU A 62 22.99 -1.33 -23.59
N ALA A 63 21.91 -2.11 -23.45
CA ALA A 63 21.00 -2.39 -24.55
C ALA A 63 20.36 -1.12 -25.13
N ALA A 64 20.03 -0.14 -24.28
CA ALA A 64 19.54 1.15 -24.71
C ALA A 64 20.64 2.00 -25.38
N LYS A 65 21.87 1.96 -24.87
CA LYS A 65 23.04 2.65 -25.45
C LYS A 65 23.44 2.10 -26.82
N GLN A 66 23.15 0.84 -27.12
CA GLN A 66 23.40 0.23 -28.43
C GLN A 66 22.43 0.68 -29.52
N ARG A 67 21.23 1.18 -29.17
CA ARG A 67 20.24 1.52 -30.19
C ARG A 67 20.41 2.95 -30.70
N PRO A 68 20.11 3.21 -31.99
CA PRO A 68 19.85 4.57 -32.44
C PRO A 68 18.71 5.18 -31.61
N THR A 69 18.97 6.30 -30.95
CA THR A 69 17.97 7.04 -30.16
C THR A 69 17.73 8.42 -30.80
N ALA A 70 16.69 9.13 -30.35
CA ALA A 70 16.36 10.44 -30.89
C ALA A 70 17.54 11.42 -30.74
N LYS A 71 17.69 12.37 -31.69
CA LYS A 71 18.84 13.29 -31.81
C LYS A 71 19.23 14.06 -30.53
N PHE A 72 18.33 14.19 -29.56
CA PHE A 72 18.55 14.92 -28.30
C PHE A 72 18.41 14.04 -27.05
N ASP A 73 18.34 12.72 -27.21
CA ASP A 73 18.35 11.81 -26.08
C ASP A 73 19.76 11.78 -25.47
N TRP A 74 19.89 11.92 -24.16
CA TRP A 74 21.17 11.82 -23.43
C TRP A 74 21.86 10.45 -23.65
N MET A 75 21.09 9.46 -24.10
CA MET A 75 21.61 8.16 -24.51
C MET A 75 22.45 8.22 -25.80
N THR A 76 22.32 9.26 -26.63
CA THR A 76 23.08 9.42 -27.88
C THR A 76 24.55 9.78 -27.70
N SER A 77 24.92 10.43 -26.60
CA SER A 77 26.30 10.85 -26.32
C SER A 77 27.04 9.84 -25.44
N ASP A 78 28.37 9.95 -25.42
CA ASP A 78 29.18 9.27 -24.41
C ASP A 78 28.68 9.63 -23.01
N ALA A 79 28.64 8.63 -22.11
CA ALA A 79 28.13 8.78 -20.76
C ALA A 79 29.08 8.15 -19.75
N GLU A 80 29.19 8.78 -18.57
CA GLU A 80 29.91 8.21 -17.44
C GLU A 80 28.93 7.83 -16.34
N VAL A 81 28.97 6.57 -15.91
CA VAL A 81 28.13 6.03 -14.84
C VAL A 81 28.99 5.85 -13.59
N ALA A 82 28.57 6.43 -12.47
CA ALA A 82 29.31 6.31 -11.21
C ALA A 82 29.25 4.87 -10.66
N CYS A 83 30.31 4.45 -9.97
CA CYS A 83 30.27 3.22 -9.18
C CYS A 83 29.16 3.32 -8.12
N PRO A 84 28.38 2.25 -7.86
CA PRO A 84 27.31 2.30 -6.87
C PRO A 84 27.83 2.24 -5.42
N ASP A 85 29.11 1.92 -5.23
CA ASP A 85 29.77 2.09 -3.93
C ASP A 85 30.04 3.59 -3.69
N PRO A 86 29.42 4.22 -2.68
CA PRO A 86 29.57 5.65 -2.41
C PRO A 86 31.00 6.06 -2.03
N HIS A 87 31.85 5.10 -1.64
CA HIS A 87 33.26 5.33 -1.32
C HIS A 87 34.19 5.09 -2.52
N CYS A 88 33.67 4.63 -3.66
CA CYS A 88 34.45 4.34 -4.85
C CYS A 88 34.33 5.48 -5.89
N PRO A 89 35.39 6.28 -6.11
CA PRO A 89 35.35 7.44 -7.01
C PRO A 89 35.42 7.08 -8.50
N SER A 90 35.46 5.79 -8.85
CA SER A 90 35.53 5.34 -10.23
C SER A 90 34.22 5.54 -10.97
N ARG A 91 34.31 5.78 -12.28
CA ARG A 91 33.19 5.84 -13.21
C ARG A 91 33.42 4.91 -14.37
N LEU A 92 32.35 4.54 -15.05
CA LEU A 92 32.37 3.71 -16.25
C LEU A 92 31.96 4.57 -17.43
N ARG A 93 32.93 4.87 -18.29
CA ARG A 93 32.70 5.63 -19.51
C ARG A 93 32.23 4.68 -20.59
N ILE A 94 31.02 4.91 -21.10
CA ILE A 94 30.42 4.18 -22.22
C ILE A 94 30.61 5.02 -23.48
N THR A 95 31.34 4.47 -24.45
CA THR A 95 31.60 5.10 -25.75
C THR A 95 31.10 4.21 -26.87
N ARG A 96 30.44 4.79 -27.87
CA ARG A 96 30.05 4.09 -29.11
C ARG A 96 31.27 4.00 -30.03
N THR A 97 31.71 2.80 -30.36
CA THR A 97 32.94 2.56 -31.13
C THR A 97 32.70 2.27 -32.61
N GLY A 98 31.50 1.81 -32.97
CA GLY A 98 31.10 1.54 -34.35
C GLY A 98 29.61 1.27 -34.45
N LEU A 99 29.06 1.35 -35.66
CA LEU A 99 27.67 0.97 -35.96
C LEU A 99 27.70 -0.30 -36.81
N ARG A 100 26.98 -1.33 -36.41
CA ARG A 100 26.91 -2.62 -37.09
C ARG A 100 25.47 -2.93 -37.47
N ALA A 101 25.27 -3.30 -38.74
CA ALA A 101 24.00 -3.83 -39.22
C ALA A 101 23.96 -5.34 -38.98
N PHE A 102 22.86 -5.80 -38.40
CA PHE A 102 22.54 -7.20 -38.14
C PHE A 102 21.36 -7.62 -39.00
N LYS A 103 21.32 -8.88 -39.43
CA LYS A 103 20.06 -9.50 -39.84
C LYS A 103 19.39 -10.15 -38.65
N HIS A 104 18.06 -10.10 -38.60
CA HIS A 104 17.30 -10.79 -37.55
C HIS A 104 17.61 -12.31 -37.53
N SER A 105 17.86 -12.91 -38.70
CA SER A 105 18.26 -14.31 -38.85
C SER A 105 19.63 -14.66 -38.23
N GLU A 106 20.47 -13.67 -37.93
CA GLU A 106 21.82 -13.86 -37.39
C GLU A 106 21.85 -13.73 -35.85
N THR A 107 20.75 -13.29 -35.23
CA THR A 107 20.67 -12.91 -33.80
C THR A 107 19.55 -13.65 -33.03
N THR A 108 18.65 -14.38 -33.72
CA THR A 108 17.62 -15.21 -33.07
C THR A 108 17.64 -16.66 -33.56
N VAL A 109 17.72 -17.62 -32.62
CA VAL A 109 17.71 -19.08 -32.89
C VAL A 109 16.28 -19.63 -33.06
N VAL A 110 15.25 -18.78 -33.16
CA VAL A 110 13.88 -19.22 -33.40
C VAL A 110 13.41 -18.63 -34.74
N PRO A 111 13.24 -19.45 -35.79
CA PRO A 111 12.62 -18.98 -37.02
C PRO A 111 11.18 -18.53 -36.72
N ILE A 112 10.83 -17.31 -37.13
CA ILE A 112 9.44 -16.87 -37.14
C ILE A 112 8.76 -17.64 -38.29
N SER A 113 7.86 -18.58 -37.97
CA SER A 113 7.06 -19.25 -38.99
C SER A 113 6.07 -18.28 -39.64
N ASP A 114 5.74 -18.54 -40.91
CA ASP A 114 4.89 -17.68 -41.74
C ASP A 114 3.46 -17.45 -41.19
N GLU A 115 3.04 -18.19 -40.17
CA GLU A 115 1.71 -18.06 -39.54
C GLU A 115 1.56 -16.80 -38.67
N ASN A 116 2.66 -16.16 -38.26
CA ASN A 116 2.63 -14.93 -37.45
C ASN A 116 2.60 -13.63 -38.26
N LYS A 117 2.34 -13.69 -39.57
CA LYS A 117 2.31 -12.50 -40.45
C LYS A 117 1.01 -11.69 -40.43
N VAL A 118 0.04 -12.01 -39.56
CA VAL A 118 -1.22 -11.26 -39.47
C VAL A 118 -1.50 -10.87 -38.02
N ASN A 119 -1.57 -9.55 -37.78
CA ASN A 119 -1.70 -8.79 -36.53
C ASN A 119 -0.41 -8.53 -35.72
N PRO A 120 -0.02 -7.25 -35.51
CA PRO A 120 1.08 -6.89 -34.64
C PRO A 120 0.58 -6.96 -33.18
N VAL A 121 0.41 -8.17 -32.66
CA VAL A 121 0.34 -8.39 -31.21
C VAL A 121 1.76 -8.70 -30.76
N ILE A 122 2.28 -7.88 -29.86
CA ILE A 122 3.57 -8.08 -29.20
C ILE A 122 3.54 -9.45 -28.51
N SER A 123 4.15 -10.45 -29.15
CA SER A 123 4.33 -11.78 -28.59
C SER A 123 5.65 -11.82 -27.82
N PHE A 124 5.58 -11.60 -26.50
CA PHE A 124 6.65 -11.99 -25.60
C PHE A 124 6.65 -13.53 -25.49
N VAL A 125 7.48 -14.21 -26.28
CA VAL A 125 7.86 -15.59 -26.00
C VAL A 125 8.93 -15.56 -24.91
N LEU A 126 8.48 -15.60 -23.64
CA LEU A 126 9.35 -15.90 -22.51
C LEU A 126 9.61 -17.41 -22.50
N THR A 127 10.73 -17.84 -23.09
CA THR A 127 11.28 -19.15 -22.73
C THR A 127 11.74 -19.09 -21.28
N SER A 128 11.06 -19.87 -20.45
CA SER A 128 11.32 -20.06 -19.03
C SER A 128 12.71 -20.65 -18.78
N THR A 129 13.71 -19.82 -18.43
CA THR A 129 14.77 -20.14 -17.43
C THR A 129 15.80 -19.00 -17.31
N PRO A 130 15.83 -18.31 -16.16
CA PRO A 130 17.14 -17.90 -15.62
C PRO A 130 17.23 -17.93 -14.08
N THR A 131 16.52 -18.85 -13.40
CA THR A 131 16.61 -18.95 -11.91
C THR A 131 17.46 -20.14 -11.43
N ILE A 132 17.79 -21.10 -12.30
CA ILE A 132 18.57 -22.30 -11.94
C ILE A 132 20.09 -22.09 -12.07
N ALA A 133 20.54 -21.20 -12.95
CA ALA A 133 21.98 -20.96 -13.16
C ALA A 133 22.63 -20.20 -11.99
N ILE A 134 21.93 -19.24 -11.38
CA ILE A 134 22.50 -18.39 -10.31
C ILE A 134 22.58 -19.13 -8.98
N LYS A 135 21.58 -19.96 -8.64
CA LYS A 135 21.62 -20.80 -7.43
C LYS A 135 22.71 -21.87 -7.51
N SER A 136 22.88 -22.50 -8.67
CA SER A 136 23.91 -23.54 -8.87
C SER A 136 25.32 -22.97 -8.75
N VAL A 137 25.58 -21.79 -9.34
CA VAL A 137 26.91 -21.16 -9.28
C VAL A 137 27.26 -20.70 -7.86
N ILE A 138 26.30 -20.12 -7.11
CA ILE A 138 26.52 -19.73 -5.71
C ILE A 138 26.71 -20.96 -4.81
N TYR A 139 25.95 -22.04 -5.05
CA TYR A 139 26.08 -23.30 -4.31
C TYR A 139 27.45 -23.97 -4.54
N TYR A 140 27.94 -24.02 -5.79
CA TYR A 140 29.27 -24.58 -6.09
C TYR A 140 30.42 -23.69 -5.61
N LEU A 141 30.27 -22.36 -5.61
CA LEU A 141 31.26 -21.44 -5.05
C LEU A 141 31.33 -21.52 -3.52
N LEU A 142 30.20 -21.67 -2.83
CA LEU A 142 30.18 -21.84 -1.37
C LEU A 142 30.76 -23.20 -0.95
N ARG A 143 30.51 -24.27 -1.72
CA ARG A 143 31.11 -25.59 -1.48
C ARG A 143 32.63 -25.60 -1.69
N ALA A 144 33.14 -24.82 -2.64
CA ALA A 144 34.57 -24.69 -2.90
C ALA A 144 35.32 -23.83 -1.87
N LEU A 145 34.62 -22.93 -1.16
CA LEU A 145 35.24 -21.95 -0.27
C LEU A 145 35.15 -22.31 1.23
N TYR A 146 34.25 -23.20 1.67
CA TYR A 146 33.96 -23.33 3.10
C TYR A 146 34.09 -24.70 3.79
N GLN A 147 34.35 -25.83 3.11
CA GLN A 147 34.88 -27.09 3.69
C GLN A 147 34.78 -28.25 2.68
N PRO A 148 35.86 -28.98 2.33
CA PRO A 148 35.79 -30.10 1.38
C PRO A 148 35.30 -31.43 1.97
N ASP A 149 35.32 -31.61 3.30
CA ASP A 149 35.22 -32.92 3.95
C ASP A 149 34.11 -32.98 5.03
N LEU A 150 32.84 -32.98 4.62
CA LEU A 150 31.73 -33.34 5.51
C LEU A 150 31.15 -34.70 5.10
N PRO A 151 31.16 -35.72 5.99
CA PRO A 151 30.63 -37.05 5.70
C PRO A 151 29.10 -37.11 5.79
N ASP A 152 28.51 -37.96 4.94
CA ASP A 152 27.09 -38.31 4.91
C ASP A 152 26.70 -39.16 6.13
N THR A 153 26.03 -38.58 7.13
CA THR A 153 25.27 -39.35 8.12
C THR A 153 24.12 -38.55 8.72
N ILE A 154 22.92 -38.73 8.16
CA ILE A 154 21.67 -38.56 8.90
C ILE A 154 21.25 -39.95 9.36
N HIS A 155 21.52 -40.28 10.62
CA HIS A 155 20.80 -41.34 11.31
C HIS A 155 20.65 -41.00 12.79
N GLN A 156 19.45 -41.29 13.30
CA GLN A 156 18.98 -41.24 14.69
C GLN A 156 18.36 -39.93 15.18
N VAL A 157 17.13 -39.67 14.72
CA VAL A 157 16.03 -39.28 15.63
C VAL A 157 14.76 -40.03 15.19
N GLU A 158 14.73 -41.35 15.43
CA GLU A 158 13.49 -42.12 15.47
C GLU A 158 13.29 -42.56 16.91
N SER A 159 12.39 -41.91 17.63
CA SER A 159 11.42 -42.59 18.50
C SER A 159 10.53 -41.58 19.20
N ILE A 160 9.26 -41.95 19.31
CA ILE A 160 8.16 -41.32 20.03
C ILE A 160 7.35 -40.29 19.22
N MET A 161 6.60 -40.75 18.21
CA MET A 161 5.26 -40.22 17.90
C MET A 161 4.36 -41.37 17.39
N PRO A 162 3.08 -41.44 17.79
CA PRO A 162 2.17 -42.52 17.40
C PRO A 162 1.83 -42.45 15.91
N GLU A 163 1.70 -43.62 15.28
CA GLU A 163 1.21 -43.77 13.89
C GLU A 163 -0.16 -43.08 13.74
N VAL A 164 -0.19 -41.98 12.99
CA VAL A 164 -1.43 -41.35 12.56
C VAL A 164 -1.85 -42.02 11.26
N GLU A 165 -2.83 -42.90 11.36
CA GLU A 165 -3.48 -43.53 10.21
C GLU A 165 -4.11 -42.45 9.32
N ASN A 166 -3.53 -42.23 8.15
CA ASN A 166 -3.83 -41.11 7.27
C ASN A 166 -5.14 -41.37 6.51
N LYS A 167 -6.28 -41.03 7.12
CA LYS A 167 -7.58 -41.03 6.42
C LYS A 167 -7.63 -39.88 5.40
N GLN A 168 -7.57 -40.28 4.13
CA GLN A 168 -7.82 -39.54 2.88
C GLN A 168 -7.93 -38.01 3.00
N GLN A 169 -6.81 -37.33 2.75
CA GLN A 169 -6.80 -35.93 2.31
C GLN A 169 -7.59 -35.81 0.99
N LEU A 170 -8.24 -34.68 0.75
CA LEU A 170 -9.07 -34.41 -0.46
C LEU A 170 -8.29 -34.60 -1.78
N TRP A 171 -6.96 -34.53 -1.73
CA TRP A 171 -6.04 -34.70 -2.86
C TRP A 171 -5.17 -35.98 -2.75
N GLY A 172 -5.38 -36.80 -1.71
CA GLY A 172 -4.50 -37.89 -1.31
C GLY A 172 -4.50 -39.14 -2.20
N GLY A 173 -5.51 -39.32 -3.07
CA GLY A 173 -5.69 -40.55 -3.86
C GLY A 173 -4.55 -40.87 -4.85
N ARG A 174 -3.64 -39.92 -5.12
CA ARG A 174 -2.52 -40.07 -6.05
C ARG A 174 -1.17 -40.33 -5.36
N PHE A 175 -1.05 -40.10 -4.05
CA PHE A 175 0.24 -40.10 -3.36
C PHE A 175 0.50 -41.47 -2.72
N THR A 176 1.72 -41.98 -2.91
CA THR A 176 2.16 -43.29 -2.40
C THR A 176 3.04 -43.20 -1.15
N GLY A 177 3.33 -41.99 -0.67
CA GLY A 177 4.15 -41.72 0.52
C GLY A 177 3.53 -40.64 1.42
N THR A 178 4.14 -40.41 2.58
CA THR A 178 3.70 -39.39 3.54
C THR A 178 4.33 -38.02 3.23
N THR A 179 3.56 -36.95 3.39
CA THR A 179 4.08 -35.58 3.32
C THR A 179 5.07 -35.33 4.45
N ASP A 180 6.20 -34.69 4.14
CA ASP A 180 7.19 -34.28 5.14
C ASP A 180 6.55 -33.33 6.18
N PRO A 181 6.77 -33.52 7.49
CA PRO A 181 6.19 -32.67 8.53
C PRO A 181 6.48 -31.17 8.37
N LEU A 182 7.69 -30.82 7.90
CA LEU A 182 8.06 -29.42 7.65
C LEU A 182 7.23 -28.84 6.50
N MET A 183 7.03 -29.62 5.43
CA MET A 183 6.19 -29.21 4.31
C MET A 183 4.72 -29.07 4.73
N TRP A 184 4.23 -29.95 5.61
CA TRP A 184 2.89 -29.84 6.17
C TRP A 184 2.71 -28.54 6.95
N GLU A 185 3.63 -28.22 7.86
CA GLU A 185 3.57 -26.98 8.64
C GLU A 185 3.69 -25.72 7.76
N PHE A 186 4.51 -25.76 6.71
CA PHE A 186 4.67 -24.67 5.76
C PHE A 186 3.43 -24.46 4.88
N ASN A 187 2.70 -25.52 4.55
CA ASN A 187 1.54 -25.49 3.64
C ASN A 187 0.19 -25.23 4.33
N GLN A 188 0.03 -25.67 5.58
CA GLN A 188 -1.25 -25.57 6.30
C GLN A 188 -1.61 -24.11 6.61
N SER A 189 -2.87 -23.76 6.37
CA SER A 189 -3.38 -22.39 6.50
C SER A 189 -4.41 -22.20 7.62
N LEU A 190 -4.84 -23.29 8.27
CA LEU A 190 -5.88 -23.26 9.31
C LEU A 190 -5.59 -22.26 10.45
N LYS A 191 -4.31 -22.05 10.78
CA LYS A 191 -3.88 -21.11 11.82
C LYS A 191 -4.42 -19.68 11.59
N TYR A 192 -4.60 -19.26 10.34
CA TYR A 192 -5.10 -17.93 9.97
C TYR A 192 -6.41 -17.98 9.19
N ASP A 193 -6.62 -18.93 8.27
CA ASP A 193 -7.78 -18.94 7.37
C ASP A 193 -9.10 -19.31 8.07
N LYS A 194 -9.03 -19.86 9.29
CA LYS A 194 -10.19 -20.05 10.17
C LYS A 194 -11.01 -18.78 10.41
N ARG A 195 -10.44 -17.59 10.15
CA ARG A 195 -11.19 -16.32 10.14
C ARG A 195 -12.33 -16.31 9.11
N MET A 196 -12.21 -17.07 8.03
CA MET A 196 -13.22 -17.19 6.97
C MET A 196 -14.29 -18.26 7.27
N ARG A 197 -14.29 -18.88 8.45
CA ARG A 197 -15.22 -19.98 8.80
C ARG A 197 -16.69 -19.69 8.51
N GLY A 198 -17.15 -18.49 8.85
CA GLY A 198 -18.55 -18.09 8.62
C GLY A 198 -18.84 -17.86 7.13
N ALA A 199 -17.87 -17.32 6.39
CA ALA A 199 -17.99 -17.13 4.95
C ALA A 199 -18.03 -18.47 4.19
N ASP A 200 -17.18 -19.43 4.56
CA ASP A 200 -17.17 -20.79 3.99
C ASP A 200 -18.49 -21.54 4.25
N ILE A 201 -19.03 -21.42 5.46
CA ILE A 201 -20.33 -22.03 5.81
C ILE A 201 -21.46 -21.37 5.02
N GLN A 202 -21.49 -20.02 4.97
CA GLN A 202 -22.48 -19.29 4.18
C GLN A 202 -22.42 -19.66 2.69
N GLY A 203 -21.22 -19.71 2.12
CA GLY A 203 -20.95 -20.15 0.75
C GLY A 203 -21.41 -21.58 0.50
N SER A 204 -21.16 -22.49 1.43
CA SER A 204 -21.57 -23.89 1.36
C SER A 204 -23.08 -24.08 1.49
N ILE A 205 -23.79 -23.27 2.28
CA ILE A 205 -25.26 -23.26 2.33
C ILE A 205 -25.83 -22.85 0.97
N ALA A 206 -25.34 -21.74 0.39
CA ALA A 206 -25.79 -21.29 -0.92
C ALA A 206 -25.49 -22.32 -2.03
N TYR A 207 -24.32 -22.96 -1.97
CA TYR A 207 -23.94 -23.99 -2.92
C TYR A 207 -24.81 -25.25 -2.80
N THR A 208 -25.17 -25.65 -1.59
CA THR A 208 -26.12 -26.75 -1.34
C THR A 208 -27.46 -26.49 -2.04
N LYS A 209 -27.99 -25.27 -1.91
CA LYS A 209 -29.24 -24.86 -2.59
C LYS A 209 -29.10 -24.93 -4.11
N ALA A 210 -27.97 -24.45 -4.65
CA ALA A 210 -27.70 -24.51 -6.08
C ALA A 210 -27.59 -25.95 -6.61
N LEU A 211 -26.96 -26.85 -5.85
CA LEU A 211 -26.88 -28.28 -6.18
C LEU A 211 -28.24 -28.97 -6.16
N ARG A 212 -29.14 -28.60 -5.24
CA ARG A 212 -30.53 -29.08 -5.25
C ARG A 212 -31.26 -28.64 -6.52
N LEU A 213 -31.08 -27.39 -6.98
CA LEU A 213 -31.66 -26.91 -8.23
C LEU A 213 -31.18 -27.71 -9.46
N GLN A 214 -29.98 -28.29 -9.41
CA GLN A 214 -29.44 -29.17 -10.45
C GLN A 214 -29.76 -30.66 -10.24
N GLY A 215 -30.57 -31.00 -9.23
CA GLY A 215 -30.98 -32.38 -8.95
C GLY A 215 -29.89 -33.27 -8.32
N VAL A 216 -28.80 -32.69 -7.81
CA VAL A 216 -27.74 -33.44 -7.10
C VAL A 216 -28.19 -33.83 -5.69
N TYR A 217 -28.99 -32.96 -5.06
CA TYR A 217 -29.64 -33.18 -3.77
C TYR A 217 -31.15 -33.32 -3.93
N THR A 218 -31.76 -34.21 -3.13
CA THR A 218 -33.20 -34.15 -2.84
C THR A 218 -33.52 -33.01 -1.86
N GLU A 219 -34.80 -32.68 -1.68
CA GLU A 219 -35.21 -31.67 -0.68
C GLU A 219 -34.84 -32.09 0.75
N GLU A 220 -34.94 -33.37 1.06
CA GLU A 220 -34.55 -33.92 2.36
C GLU A 220 -33.04 -33.83 2.57
N GLU A 221 -32.24 -34.15 1.54
CA GLU A 221 -30.79 -34.04 1.60
C GLU A 221 -30.35 -32.58 1.77
N GLU A 222 -30.95 -31.64 1.03
CA GLU A 222 -30.71 -30.20 1.20
C GLU A 222 -30.99 -29.76 2.66
N ALA A 223 -32.13 -30.15 3.22
CA ALA A 223 -32.48 -29.80 4.59
C ALA A 223 -31.51 -30.38 5.63
N ILE A 224 -31.02 -31.61 5.41
CA ILE A 224 -29.99 -32.23 6.25
C ILE A 224 -28.68 -31.45 6.17
N MET A 225 -28.24 -31.12 4.95
CA MET A 225 -27.00 -30.38 4.70
C MET A 225 -27.02 -28.99 5.34
N ILE A 226 -28.10 -28.22 5.16
CA ILE A 226 -28.23 -26.88 5.74
C ILE A 226 -28.22 -26.94 7.27
N LYS A 227 -28.96 -27.87 7.89
CA LYS A 227 -28.95 -28.06 9.34
C LYS A 227 -27.57 -28.46 9.86
N GLY A 228 -26.88 -29.35 9.14
CA GLY A 228 -25.52 -29.75 9.46
C GLY A 228 -24.55 -28.57 9.43
N LEU A 229 -24.57 -27.78 8.36
CA LEU A 229 -23.74 -26.58 8.21
C LEU A 229 -24.01 -25.54 9.32
N GLN A 230 -25.28 -25.32 9.67
CA GLN A 230 -25.66 -24.45 10.79
C GLN A 230 -25.17 -24.96 12.15
N ALA A 231 -25.15 -26.29 12.35
CA ALA A 231 -24.59 -26.88 13.56
C ALA A 231 -23.07 -26.68 13.65
N VAL A 232 -22.35 -26.81 12.52
CA VAL A 232 -20.91 -26.50 12.44
C VAL A 232 -20.65 -25.03 12.80
N ASP A 233 -21.47 -24.10 12.29
CA ASP A 233 -21.35 -22.67 12.58
C ASP A 233 -21.51 -22.38 14.08
N GLN A 234 -22.54 -22.96 14.70
CA GLN A 234 -22.78 -22.83 16.14
C GLN A 234 -21.62 -23.38 16.99
N GLU A 235 -20.96 -24.45 16.55
CA GLU A 235 -19.77 -24.96 17.22
C GLU A 235 -18.60 -23.96 17.16
N TRP A 236 -18.42 -23.29 16.02
CA TRP A 236 -17.42 -22.24 15.86
C TRP A 236 -17.72 -20.99 16.70
N GLU A 237 -18.97 -20.54 16.71
CA GLU A 237 -19.42 -19.38 17.49
C GLU A 237 -19.30 -19.63 19.00
N SER A 238 -19.67 -20.83 19.45
CA SER A 238 -19.61 -21.21 20.87
C SER A 238 -18.23 -21.67 21.34
N GLY A 239 -17.23 -21.72 20.45
CA GLY A 239 -15.87 -22.18 20.76
C GLY A 239 -15.77 -23.69 21.05
N LYS A 240 -16.77 -24.47 20.65
CA LYS A 240 -16.84 -25.93 20.83
C LYS A 240 -16.25 -26.71 19.66
N PHE A 241 -16.01 -26.06 18.52
CA PHE A 241 -15.40 -26.71 17.36
C PHE A 241 -13.99 -27.19 17.71
N GLU A 242 -13.74 -28.49 17.56
CA GLU A 242 -12.43 -29.09 17.77
C GLU A 242 -11.67 -29.22 16.45
N THR A 243 -10.61 -28.42 16.28
CA THR A 243 -9.66 -28.59 15.17
C THR A 243 -8.86 -29.88 15.33
N LYS A 244 -8.67 -30.61 14.24
CA LYS A 244 -7.87 -31.84 14.22
C LYS A 244 -6.52 -31.60 13.54
N PRO A 245 -5.46 -32.36 13.89
CA PRO A 245 -4.14 -32.24 13.23
C PRO A 245 -4.17 -32.47 11.71
N THR A 246 -5.21 -33.16 11.23
CA THR A 246 -5.45 -33.45 9.81
C THR A 246 -6.17 -32.31 9.06
N ASP A 247 -6.65 -31.29 9.77
CA ASP A 247 -7.33 -30.15 9.16
C ASP A 247 -6.27 -29.21 8.56
N GLU A 248 -6.06 -29.28 7.24
CA GLU A 248 -5.08 -28.45 6.51
C GLU A 248 -5.48 -26.96 6.49
N ASP A 249 -6.76 -26.72 6.25
CA ASP A 249 -7.37 -25.41 6.04
C ASP A 249 -8.81 -25.38 6.59
N ILE A 250 -9.40 -24.19 6.66
CA ILE A 250 -10.78 -24.03 7.16
C ILE A 250 -11.80 -24.89 6.39
N HIS A 251 -11.61 -25.02 5.07
CA HIS A 251 -12.54 -25.76 4.23
C HIS A 251 -12.54 -27.25 4.55
N THR A 252 -11.37 -27.84 4.79
CA THR A 252 -11.20 -29.23 5.22
C THR A 252 -11.77 -29.44 6.62
N ALA A 253 -11.53 -28.49 7.54
CA ALA A 253 -12.07 -28.56 8.89
C ALA A 253 -13.61 -28.58 8.88
N ASN A 254 -14.23 -27.64 8.16
CA ASN A 254 -15.69 -27.54 8.05
C ASN A 254 -16.30 -28.75 7.34
N GLU A 255 -15.70 -29.22 6.25
CA GLU A 255 -16.19 -30.38 5.50
C GLU A 255 -16.07 -31.69 6.28
N ARG A 256 -14.96 -31.89 7.00
CA ARG A 256 -14.79 -33.01 7.94
C ARG A 256 -15.90 -32.98 8.99
N ARG A 257 -16.05 -31.85 9.67
CA ARG A 257 -17.02 -31.74 10.76
C ARG A 257 -18.46 -31.91 10.27
N LEU A 258 -18.78 -31.35 9.11
CA LEU A 258 -20.07 -31.56 8.45
C LEU A 258 -20.30 -33.04 8.18
N SER A 259 -19.33 -33.74 7.60
CA SER A 259 -19.44 -35.18 7.29
C SER A 259 -19.64 -36.05 8.55
N GLU A 260 -19.04 -35.67 9.68
CA GLU A 260 -19.29 -36.33 10.98
C GLU A 260 -20.73 -36.14 11.47
N ILE A 261 -21.37 -35.02 11.13
CA ILE A 261 -22.75 -34.68 11.55
C ILE A 261 -23.78 -35.33 10.61
N VAL A 262 -23.59 -35.20 9.29
CA VAL A 262 -24.61 -35.59 8.29
C VAL A 262 -24.33 -36.95 7.64
N GLY A 263 -23.13 -37.51 7.84
CA GLY A 263 -22.74 -38.79 7.24
C GLY A 263 -22.44 -38.69 5.73
N PRO A 264 -22.66 -39.77 4.96
CA PRO A 264 -22.21 -39.88 3.56
C PRO A 264 -22.74 -38.79 2.60
N VAL A 265 -23.90 -38.18 2.91
CA VAL A 265 -24.48 -37.10 2.10
C VAL A 265 -23.58 -35.86 2.06
N GLY A 266 -22.73 -35.66 3.08
CA GLY A 266 -21.74 -34.59 3.13
C GLY A 266 -20.74 -34.65 1.98
N GLY A 267 -20.40 -35.86 1.51
CA GLY A 267 -19.48 -36.06 0.39
C GLY A 267 -20.00 -35.55 -0.96
N LYS A 268 -21.28 -35.19 -1.07
CA LYS A 268 -21.85 -34.57 -2.27
C LYS A 268 -21.60 -33.05 -2.36
N LEU A 269 -21.21 -32.38 -1.26
CA LEU A 269 -21.13 -30.91 -1.21
C LEU A 269 -20.11 -30.34 -2.20
N HIS A 270 -19.02 -31.06 -2.43
CA HIS A 270 -17.95 -30.63 -3.34
C HIS A 270 -18.23 -30.94 -4.82
N THR A 271 -19.41 -31.46 -5.17
CA THR A 271 -19.77 -31.82 -6.56
C THR A 271 -19.68 -30.60 -7.47
N GLY A 272 -18.71 -30.59 -8.40
CA GLY A 272 -18.53 -29.50 -9.36
C GLY A 272 -17.90 -28.22 -8.79
N ARG A 273 -17.51 -28.22 -7.51
CA ARG A 273 -16.83 -27.10 -6.84
C ARG A 273 -15.32 -27.38 -6.79
N SER A 274 -14.53 -26.34 -6.63
CA SER A 274 -13.10 -26.44 -6.34
C SER A 274 -12.76 -25.62 -5.10
N ARG A 275 -11.63 -25.91 -4.46
CA ARG A 275 -11.06 -25.00 -3.46
C ARG A 275 -10.71 -23.63 -4.07
N ASN A 276 -10.42 -23.56 -5.37
CA ASN A 276 -10.01 -22.32 -6.02
C ASN A 276 -11.15 -21.28 -6.06
N ASP A 277 -12.35 -21.67 -6.51
CA ASP A 277 -13.51 -20.77 -6.54
C ASP A 277 -14.18 -20.62 -5.18
N GLN A 278 -14.12 -21.65 -4.33
CA GLN A 278 -14.58 -21.58 -2.93
C GLN A 278 -13.78 -20.56 -2.12
N CYS A 279 -12.46 -20.70 -2.03
CA CYS A 279 -11.60 -19.78 -1.27
C CYS A 279 -11.69 -18.33 -1.78
N ALA A 280 -11.79 -18.14 -3.11
CA ALA A 280 -12.00 -16.82 -3.69
C ALA A 280 -13.37 -16.22 -3.30
N THR A 281 -14.40 -17.04 -3.15
CA THR A 281 -15.73 -16.60 -2.69
C THR A 281 -15.69 -16.22 -1.21
N ASP A 282 -15.10 -17.07 -0.38
CA ASP A 282 -15.06 -16.91 1.07
C ASP A 282 -14.30 -15.64 1.47
N LEU A 283 -13.16 -15.37 0.80
CA LEU A 283 -12.35 -14.19 1.07
C LEU A 283 -13.06 -12.88 0.67
N ARG A 284 -13.88 -12.89 -0.40
CA ARG A 284 -14.69 -11.74 -0.80
C ARG A 284 -15.86 -11.51 0.16
N LEU A 285 -16.57 -12.57 0.55
CA LEU A 285 -17.63 -12.49 1.55
C LEU A 285 -17.10 -11.96 2.88
N TRP A 286 -15.97 -12.49 3.34
CA TRP A 286 -15.28 -12.02 4.53
C TRP A 286 -14.91 -10.54 4.41
N LEU A 287 -14.25 -10.13 3.32
CA LEU A 287 -13.83 -8.74 3.16
C LEU A 287 -15.04 -7.77 3.05
N LEU A 288 -16.13 -8.16 2.39
CA LEU A 288 -17.35 -7.35 2.33
C LEU A 288 -17.96 -7.11 3.72
N ALA A 289 -17.86 -8.07 4.63
CA ALA A 289 -18.29 -7.89 6.01
C ALA A 289 -17.36 -6.92 6.75
N GLU A 290 -16.04 -7.11 6.65
CA GLU A 290 -15.04 -6.27 7.30
C GLU A 290 -15.08 -4.81 6.80
N ILE A 291 -15.34 -4.59 5.50
CA ILE A 291 -15.50 -3.25 4.93
C ILE A 291 -16.62 -2.47 5.63
N LYS A 292 -17.71 -3.13 6.03
CA LYS A 292 -18.82 -2.45 6.74
C LYS A 292 -18.37 -1.96 8.12
N ASP A 293 -17.60 -2.77 8.84
CA ASP A 293 -17.09 -2.43 10.16
C ASP A 293 -16.05 -1.32 10.10
N VAL A 294 -15.16 -1.38 9.10
CA VAL A 294 -14.17 -0.35 8.80
C VAL A 294 -14.85 0.96 8.38
N GLU A 295 -15.87 0.90 7.52
CA GLU A 295 -16.68 2.07 7.15
C GLU A 295 -17.31 2.70 8.39
N SER A 296 -17.89 1.90 9.29
CA SER A 296 -18.51 2.39 10.52
C SER A 296 -17.48 3.11 11.41
N ALA A 297 -16.28 2.54 11.59
CA ALA A 297 -15.21 3.16 12.37
C ALA A 297 -14.73 4.49 11.73
N LEU A 298 -14.58 4.52 10.41
CA LEU A 298 -14.18 5.74 9.69
C LEU A 298 -15.25 6.84 9.82
N LYS A 299 -16.54 6.48 9.69
CA LYS A 299 -17.65 7.42 9.91
C LYS A 299 -17.69 7.93 11.35
N GLY A 300 -17.38 7.09 12.34
CA GLY A 300 -17.25 7.48 13.75
C GLY A 300 -16.19 8.57 13.96
N LEU A 301 -14.98 8.33 13.44
CA LEU A 301 -13.88 9.30 13.46
C LEU A 301 -14.26 10.64 12.81
N ILE A 302 -14.82 10.61 11.60
CA ILE A 302 -15.21 11.84 10.90
C ILE A 302 -16.30 12.59 11.69
N ARG A 303 -17.28 11.87 12.23
CA ARG A 303 -18.36 12.49 13.03
C ARG A 303 -17.79 13.20 14.26
N VAL A 304 -16.90 12.56 15.02
CA VAL A 304 -16.34 13.20 16.22
C VAL A 304 -15.50 14.43 15.87
N MET A 305 -14.75 14.41 14.76
CA MET A 305 -14.03 15.59 14.27
C MET A 305 -14.98 16.75 13.96
N VAL A 306 -16.08 16.47 13.27
CA VAL A 306 -17.06 17.48 12.86
C VAL A 306 -17.78 18.08 14.08
N GLU A 307 -18.21 17.26 15.02
CA GLU A 307 -18.91 17.74 16.22
C GLU A 307 -17.98 18.57 17.12
N ARG A 308 -16.72 18.15 17.28
CA ARG A 308 -15.73 18.95 17.99
C ARG A 308 -15.46 20.28 17.28
N ALA A 309 -15.27 20.25 15.96
CA ALA A 309 -15.07 21.46 15.18
C ALA A 309 -16.22 22.46 15.32
N ASP A 310 -17.47 22.00 15.40
CA ASP A 310 -18.63 22.88 15.62
C ASP A 310 -18.61 23.50 17.03
N SER A 311 -18.30 22.70 18.06
CA SER A 311 -18.25 23.17 19.45
C SER A 311 -17.05 24.08 19.76
N GLU A 312 -15.95 23.97 19.01
CA GLU A 312 -14.66 24.61 19.29
C GLU A 312 -14.28 25.70 18.27
N LYS A 313 -15.24 26.14 17.44
CA LYS A 313 -15.00 27.07 16.32
C LYS A 313 -14.46 28.45 16.71
N ASP A 314 -14.52 28.81 17.99
CA ASP A 314 -14.02 30.09 18.48
C ASP A 314 -12.53 30.08 18.83
N ILE A 315 -11.91 28.89 18.88
CA ILE A 315 -10.52 28.75 19.28
C ILE A 315 -9.62 29.12 18.10
N LEU A 316 -8.78 30.15 18.30
CA LEU A 316 -7.76 30.56 17.35
C LEU A 316 -6.41 29.93 17.71
N MET A 317 -5.66 29.55 16.68
CA MET A 317 -4.30 29.03 16.79
C MET A 317 -3.44 29.54 15.63
N PRO A 318 -2.11 29.51 15.74
CA PRO A 318 -1.25 29.71 14.58
C PRO A 318 -1.43 28.57 13.57
N GLY A 319 -1.60 28.92 12.30
CA GLY A 319 -1.47 27.99 11.17
C GLY A 319 0.00 27.85 10.77
N TYR A 320 0.37 26.67 10.25
CA TYR A 320 1.78 26.34 10.00
C TYR A 320 2.04 25.98 8.54
N THR A 321 3.18 26.48 8.03
CA THR A 321 3.82 26.02 6.79
C THR A 321 5.30 25.85 7.07
N HIS A 322 5.89 24.70 6.70
CA HIS A 322 7.27 24.36 7.09
C HIS A 322 7.50 24.37 8.61
N LEU A 323 6.45 24.10 9.39
CA LEU A 323 6.42 24.23 10.86
C LEU A 323 6.77 25.64 11.38
N GLN A 324 6.77 26.65 10.49
CA GLN A 324 6.84 28.06 10.84
C GLN A 324 5.43 28.63 10.96
N ARG A 325 5.25 29.57 11.89
CA ARG A 325 3.98 30.29 12.05
C ARG A 325 3.70 31.08 10.78
N GLY A 326 2.60 30.76 10.12
CA GLY A 326 2.11 31.44 8.93
C GLY A 326 1.09 32.50 9.31
N GLN A 327 -0.19 32.13 9.29
CA GLN A 327 -1.31 33.03 9.59
C GLN A 327 -2.19 32.45 10.69
N PRO A 328 -2.95 33.27 11.45
CA PRO A 328 -3.94 32.77 12.37
C PRO A 328 -5.00 31.93 11.64
N ILE A 329 -5.40 30.82 12.25
CA ILE A 329 -6.51 29.97 11.79
C ILE A 329 -7.40 29.60 12.98
N ARG A 330 -8.62 29.12 12.70
CA ARG A 330 -9.44 28.43 13.70
C ARG A 330 -8.94 27.00 13.90
N TRP A 331 -8.85 26.53 15.15
CA TRP A 331 -8.55 25.13 15.47
C TRP A 331 -9.49 24.16 14.73
N SER A 332 -10.78 24.49 14.71
CA SER A 332 -11.78 23.73 13.96
C SER A 332 -11.44 23.62 12.48
N HIS A 333 -10.82 24.63 11.87
CA HIS A 333 -10.42 24.57 10.46
C HIS A 333 -9.32 23.52 10.22
N LEU A 334 -8.37 23.37 11.16
CA LEU A 334 -7.39 22.29 11.10
C LEU A 334 -8.04 20.92 11.27
N LEU A 335 -8.92 20.76 12.27
CA LEU A 335 -9.60 19.49 12.52
C LEU A 335 -10.43 19.04 11.31
N LEU A 336 -11.15 19.97 10.67
CA LEU A 336 -11.92 19.71 9.46
C LEU A 336 -11.02 19.38 8.26
N SER A 337 -9.80 19.91 8.19
CA SER A 337 -8.85 19.55 7.12
C SER A 337 -8.50 18.06 7.12
N HIS A 338 -8.34 17.46 8.32
CA HIS A 338 -8.16 16.02 8.48
C HIS A 338 -9.45 15.27 8.15
N ALA A 339 -10.61 15.76 8.60
CA ALA A 339 -11.91 15.16 8.28
C ALA A 339 -12.20 15.10 6.76
N PHE A 340 -11.81 16.11 5.98
CA PHE A 340 -11.94 16.07 4.51
C PHE A 340 -11.03 15.02 3.84
N SER A 341 -9.86 14.75 4.42
CA SER A 341 -8.99 13.66 3.96
C SER A 341 -9.70 12.31 4.19
N PHE A 342 -10.26 12.10 5.38
CA PHE A 342 -11.01 10.89 5.72
C PHE A 342 -12.32 10.72 4.97
N ILE A 343 -13.02 11.80 4.60
CA ILE A 343 -14.19 11.71 3.70
C ILE A 343 -13.79 11.22 2.31
N SER A 344 -12.64 11.66 1.80
CA SER A 344 -12.12 11.14 0.52
C SER A 344 -11.78 9.65 0.62
N ASP A 345 -11.26 9.20 1.77
CA ASP A 345 -11.01 7.78 2.02
C ASP A 345 -12.31 6.98 2.16
N LEU A 346 -13.35 7.55 2.79
CA LEU A 346 -14.67 6.93 2.88
C LEU A 346 -15.28 6.72 1.48
N GLN A 347 -15.14 7.72 0.60
CA GLN A 347 -15.59 7.60 -0.78
C GLN A 347 -14.85 6.46 -1.50
N ARG A 348 -13.52 6.40 -1.41
CA ARG A 348 -12.72 5.33 -2.04
C ARG A 348 -13.09 3.94 -1.51
N LEU A 349 -13.35 3.81 -0.20
CA LEU A 349 -13.78 2.55 0.40
C LEU A 349 -15.12 2.07 -0.20
N ARG A 350 -16.08 2.99 -0.36
CA ARG A 350 -17.39 2.67 -0.97
C ARG A 350 -17.26 2.32 -2.45
N GLU A 351 -16.39 3.01 -3.17
CA GLU A 351 -16.11 2.75 -4.58
C GLU A 351 -15.42 1.39 -4.81
N LEU A 352 -14.76 0.82 -3.79
CA LEU A 352 -14.17 -0.53 -3.82
C LEU A 352 -15.23 -1.64 -3.84
N VAL A 353 -16.36 -1.44 -3.12
CA VAL A 353 -17.35 -2.49 -2.85
C VAL A 353 -17.83 -3.21 -4.11
N PRO A 354 -18.17 -2.54 -5.23
CA PRO A 354 -18.60 -3.23 -6.44
C PRO A 354 -17.54 -4.18 -7.03
N ARG A 355 -16.24 -3.89 -6.86
CA ARG A 355 -15.13 -4.74 -7.35
C ARG A 355 -14.79 -5.88 -6.41
N VAL A 356 -15.07 -5.72 -5.11
CA VAL A 356 -15.04 -6.84 -4.15
C VAL A 356 -16.26 -7.75 -4.36
N SER A 357 -17.42 -7.17 -4.63
CA SER A 357 -18.74 -7.82 -4.76
C SER A 357 -18.97 -8.46 -6.13
N VAL A 358 -17.98 -9.23 -6.59
CA VAL A 358 -18.06 -10.08 -7.78
C VAL A 358 -18.03 -11.55 -7.35
N LEU A 359 -19.05 -12.35 -7.67
CA LEU A 359 -19.14 -13.76 -7.30
C LEU A 359 -18.22 -14.65 -8.18
N PRO A 360 -17.21 -15.34 -7.61
CA PRO A 360 -16.41 -16.30 -8.36
C PRO A 360 -16.96 -17.73 -8.30
N LEU A 361 -17.80 -18.07 -7.30
CA LEU A 361 -18.39 -19.40 -7.12
C LEU A 361 -19.07 -19.92 -8.39
N GLY A 362 -18.80 -21.18 -8.73
CA GLY A 362 -19.22 -21.78 -10.00
C GLY A 362 -18.18 -21.66 -11.12
N SER A 363 -17.00 -21.08 -10.85
CA SER A 363 -15.85 -21.10 -11.77
C SER A 363 -15.08 -22.42 -11.72
N GLY A 364 -15.38 -23.31 -10.76
CA GLY A 364 -14.70 -24.58 -10.58
C GLY A 364 -13.20 -24.36 -10.34
N ALA A 365 -12.37 -25.28 -10.81
CA ALA A 365 -10.92 -25.14 -10.63
C ALA A 365 -10.31 -24.03 -11.51
N LEU A 366 -10.85 -23.85 -12.73
CA LEU A 366 -10.40 -22.85 -13.70
C LEU A 366 -11.32 -22.72 -14.93
N ALA A 367 -12.07 -23.77 -15.29
CA ALA A 367 -12.79 -23.88 -16.56
C ALA A 367 -14.33 -23.78 -16.45
N GLY A 368 -14.84 -23.40 -15.27
CA GLY A 368 -16.27 -23.36 -14.99
C GLY A 368 -16.78 -24.64 -14.32
N ASN A 369 -18.03 -24.57 -13.84
CA ASN A 369 -18.72 -25.70 -13.23
C ASN A 369 -19.35 -26.61 -14.30
N PRO A 370 -19.07 -27.92 -14.30
CA PRO A 370 -19.56 -28.85 -15.33
C PRO A 370 -21.00 -29.34 -15.11
N PHE A 371 -21.64 -28.96 -14.00
CA PHE A 371 -23.00 -29.37 -13.62
C PHE A 371 -24.04 -28.27 -13.87
N GLY A 372 -23.67 -27.15 -14.50
CA GLY A 372 -24.61 -26.11 -14.91
C GLY A 372 -25.26 -25.36 -13.74
N VAL A 373 -24.57 -25.22 -12.60
CA VAL A 373 -25.10 -24.44 -11.46
C VAL A 373 -25.43 -23.00 -11.88
N ASP A 374 -26.57 -22.49 -11.41
CA ASP A 374 -27.01 -21.13 -11.69
C ASP A 374 -26.19 -20.13 -10.85
N ARG A 375 -25.27 -19.42 -11.51
CA ARG A 375 -24.37 -18.45 -10.87
C ARG A 375 -25.07 -17.13 -10.54
N GLU A 376 -26.14 -16.76 -11.24
CA GLU A 376 -26.93 -15.59 -10.86
C GLU A 376 -27.75 -15.88 -9.60
N PHE A 377 -28.32 -17.08 -9.48
CA PHE A 377 -28.92 -17.55 -8.24
C PHE A 377 -27.91 -17.47 -7.08
N LEU A 378 -26.70 -18.01 -7.25
CA LEU A 378 -25.66 -17.96 -6.23
C LEU A 378 -25.27 -16.53 -5.85
N ALA A 379 -25.16 -15.62 -6.83
CA ALA A 379 -24.80 -14.23 -6.57
C ALA A 379 -25.87 -13.55 -5.73
N LYS A 380 -27.15 -13.73 -6.09
CA LYS A 380 -28.29 -13.22 -5.33
C LYS A 380 -28.37 -13.80 -3.93
N GLU A 381 -28.19 -15.11 -3.80
CA GLU A 381 -28.27 -15.83 -2.51
C GLU A 381 -27.17 -15.36 -1.53
N LEU A 382 -25.98 -15.07 -2.05
CA LEU A 382 -24.84 -14.60 -1.26
C LEU A 382 -24.72 -13.08 -1.17
N GLY A 383 -25.60 -12.33 -1.86
CA GLY A 383 -25.62 -10.86 -1.84
C GLY A 383 -24.50 -10.18 -2.63
N PHE A 384 -23.95 -10.86 -3.64
CA PHE A 384 -23.00 -10.26 -4.58
C PHE A 384 -23.72 -9.36 -5.61
N GLN A 385 -23.03 -8.32 -6.08
CA GLN A 385 -23.56 -7.35 -7.05
C GLN A 385 -23.41 -7.81 -8.50
N SER A 386 -22.42 -8.66 -8.78
CA SER A 386 -22.17 -9.21 -10.12
C SER A 386 -21.51 -10.59 -10.04
N ILE A 387 -21.33 -11.22 -11.20
CA ILE A 387 -20.66 -12.52 -11.35
C ILE A 387 -19.33 -12.36 -12.07
N ALA A 388 -18.38 -13.26 -11.80
CA ALA A 388 -17.16 -13.31 -12.59
C ALA A 388 -17.42 -13.92 -13.97
N GLU A 389 -17.36 -13.11 -15.02
CA GLU A 389 -17.69 -13.49 -16.40
C GLU A 389 -16.70 -14.51 -17.01
N ASN A 390 -15.49 -14.57 -16.47
CA ASN A 390 -14.45 -15.49 -16.92
C ASN A 390 -13.97 -16.35 -15.76
N SER A 391 -14.00 -17.67 -15.91
CA SER A 391 -13.64 -18.61 -14.83
C SER A 391 -12.15 -18.61 -14.50
N LEU A 392 -11.27 -18.32 -15.47
CA LEU A 392 -9.84 -18.19 -15.22
C LEU A 392 -9.60 -16.97 -14.32
N TRP A 393 -10.20 -15.84 -14.68
CA TRP A 393 -10.14 -14.62 -13.88
C TRP A 393 -10.78 -14.82 -12.50
N GLY A 394 -11.96 -15.43 -12.43
CA GLY A 394 -12.70 -15.63 -11.17
C GLY A 394 -11.90 -16.37 -10.09
N VAL A 395 -11.04 -17.31 -10.47
CA VAL A 395 -10.20 -18.06 -9.52
C VAL A 395 -8.83 -17.42 -9.26
N SER A 396 -8.31 -16.63 -10.21
CA SER A 396 -6.99 -15.99 -10.09
C SER A 396 -7.02 -14.56 -9.57
N ASP A 397 -8.17 -13.87 -9.63
CA ASP A 397 -8.27 -12.45 -9.29
C ASP A 397 -8.00 -12.19 -7.81
N ARG A 398 -7.09 -11.26 -7.55
CA ARG A 398 -6.75 -10.72 -6.22
C ARG A 398 -6.59 -9.20 -6.25
N ASP A 399 -7.04 -8.52 -7.30
CA ASP A 399 -6.91 -7.07 -7.46
C ASP A 399 -7.63 -6.35 -6.32
N TYR A 400 -8.81 -6.85 -5.93
CA TYR A 400 -9.61 -6.29 -4.83
C TYR A 400 -8.89 -6.28 -3.47
N ILE A 401 -7.95 -7.20 -3.25
CA ILE A 401 -7.11 -7.26 -2.04
C ILE A 401 -6.05 -6.17 -2.08
N VAL A 402 -5.37 -6.02 -3.22
CA VAL A 402 -4.40 -4.94 -3.43
C VAL A 402 -5.07 -3.59 -3.33
N GLU A 403 -6.23 -3.40 -3.95
CA GLU A 403 -6.98 -2.14 -3.88
C GLU A 403 -7.40 -1.82 -2.43
N PHE A 404 -7.86 -2.81 -1.65
CA PHE A 404 -8.15 -2.59 -0.23
C PHE A 404 -6.90 -2.18 0.56
N MET A 405 -5.76 -2.88 0.37
CA MET A 405 -4.53 -2.54 1.09
C MET A 405 -3.92 -1.21 0.64
N MET A 406 -4.12 -0.81 -0.62
CA MET A 406 -3.77 0.51 -1.13
C MET A 406 -4.64 1.60 -0.48
N TRP A 407 -5.96 1.37 -0.41
CA TRP A 407 -6.88 2.22 0.32
C TRP A 407 -6.49 2.37 1.79
N ALA A 408 -6.18 1.26 2.46
CA ALA A 408 -5.76 1.25 3.87
C ALA A 408 -4.43 2.00 4.07
N SER A 409 -3.48 1.82 3.15
CA SER A 409 -2.19 2.53 3.17
C SER A 409 -2.36 4.05 3.08
N LEU A 410 -3.23 4.51 2.18
CA LEU A 410 -3.50 5.94 2.01
C LEU A 410 -4.23 6.52 3.23
N THR A 411 -5.25 5.80 3.72
CA THR A 411 -5.99 6.18 4.95
C THR A 411 -5.05 6.32 6.15
N MET A 412 -4.12 5.38 6.31
CA MET A 412 -3.13 5.43 7.39
C MET A 412 -2.05 6.49 7.18
N THR A 413 -1.81 6.94 5.94
CA THR A 413 -0.96 8.11 5.66
C THR A 413 -1.64 9.40 6.12
N HIS A 414 -2.97 9.52 5.93
CA HIS A 414 -3.72 10.64 6.50
C HIS A 414 -3.76 10.58 8.03
N ALA A 415 -3.97 9.39 8.62
CA ALA A 415 -3.89 9.19 10.05
C ALA A 415 -2.50 9.50 10.63
N SER A 416 -1.42 9.16 9.92
CA SER A 416 -0.06 9.50 10.36
C SER A 416 0.20 11.00 10.33
N ARG A 417 -0.35 11.72 9.35
CA ARG A 417 -0.25 13.19 9.29
C ARG A 417 -0.99 13.85 10.45
N MET A 418 -2.22 13.42 10.73
CA MET A 418 -2.96 13.88 11.90
C MET A 418 -2.21 13.56 13.20
N ALA A 419 -1.65 12.34 13.32
CA ALA A 419 -0.86 11.95 14.46
C ALA A 419 0.38 12.85 14.64
N GLU A 420 1.07 13.23 13.57
CA GLU A 420 2.21 14.15 13.61
C GLU A 420 1.82 15.50 14.22
N ASP A 421 0.75 16.12 13.71
CA ASP A 421 0.27 17.41 14.20
C ASP A 421 -0.04 17.33 15.71
N LEU A 422 -0.78 16.31 16.12
CA LEU A 422 -1.19 16.13 17.51
C LEU A 422 0.00 15.79 18.44
N ILE A 423 0.98 15.00 17.97
CA ILE A 423 2.21 14.74 18.72
C ILE A 423 2.93 16.05 18.99
N ILE A 424 3.18 16.85 17.94
CA ILE A 424 3.87 18.14 18.05
C ILE A 424 3.08 19.07 18.99
N TYR A 425 1.76 19.15 18.86
CA TYR A 425 0.91 20.02 19.67
C TYR A 425 0.78 19.59 21.13
N SER A 426 1.08 18.33 21.43
CA SER A 426 1.11 17.80 22.80
C SER A 426 2.45 18.00 23.52
N THR A 427 3.48 18.47 22.83
CA THR A 427 4.80 18.76 23.42
C THR A 427 4.73 19.90 24.45
N ALA A 428 5.71 19.99 25.34
CA ALA A 428 5.80 21.09 26.31
C ALA A 428 6.06 22.44 25.62
N GLU A 429 6.74 22.44 24.48
CA GLU A 429 7.07 23.60 23.66
C GLU A 429 5.83 24.25 23.05
N PHE A 430 4.87 23.44 22.60
CA PHE A 430 3.60 23.93 22.04
C PHE A 430 2.51 24.02 23.12
N GLY A 431 2.22 22.91 23.81
CA GLY A 431 1.22 22.83 24.86
C GLY A 431 -0.21 23.17 24.39
N PHE A 432 -0.48 22.97 23.10
CA PHE A 432 -1.77 23.31 22.48
C PHE A 432 -2.85 22.29 22.82
N ILE A 433 -2.47 21.02 22.98
CA ILE A 433 -3.39 19.96 23.37
C ILE A 433 -2.82 19.14 24.52
N GLN A 434 -3.72 18.46 25.24
CA GLN A 434 -3.38 17.45 26.22
C GLN A 434 -4.19 16.19 25.96
N LEU A 435 -3.51 15.09 25.67
CA LEU A 435 -4.15 13.78 25.53
C LEU A 435 -4.70 13.29 26.87
N SER A 436 -5.82 12.57 26.83
CA SER A 436 -6.40 11.91 28.00
C SER A 436 -5.55 10.73 28.45
N ASP A 437 -5.65 10.35 29.73
CA ASP A 437 -4.90 9.23 30.31
C ASP A 437 -5.21 7.89 29.64
N ALA A 438 -6.44 7.71 29.13
CA ALA A 438 -6.84 6.48 28.42
C ALA A 438 -6.07 6.23 27.10
N TYR A 439 -5.51 7.28 26.51
CA TYR A 439 -4.80 7.23 25.22
C TYR A 439 -3.36 7.77 25.30
N SER A 440 -2.83 7.92 26.51
CA SER A 440 -1.44 8.30 26.76
C SER A 440 -0.83 7.41 27.82
N THR A 441 0.49 7.33 27.87
CA THR A 441 1.18 6.64 28.97
C THR A 441 1.99 7.62 29.80
N GLY A 442 2.11 7.34 31.09
CA GLY A 442 3.00 8.07 31.99
C GLY A 442 4.37 7.40 32.07
N SER A 443 5.37 8.16 32.50
CA SER A 443 6.65 7.59 32.94
C SER A 443 6.60 7.28 34.44
N SER A 444 7.04 6.09 34.85
CA SER A 444 7.17 5.74 36.27
C SER A 444 8.18 6.62 37.03
N MET A 445 9.14 7.25 36.32
CA MET A 445 10.15 8.15 36.89
C MET A 445 9.80 9.63 36.77
N MET A 446 8.98 10.02 35.80
CA MET A 446 8.69 11.42 35.47
C MET A 446 7.18 11.67 35.42
N PRO A 447 6.54 12.00 36.56
CA PRO A 447 5.08 12.08 36.67
C PRO A 447 4.45 13.20 35.82
N GLN A 448 5.23 14.20 35.41
CA GLN A 448 4.79 15.27 34.50
C GLN A 448 4.74 14.84 33.02
N LYS A 449 5.40 13.73 32.65
CA LYS A 449 5.55 13.31 31.25
C LYS A 449 4.39 12.43 30.83
N LYS A 450 3.54 12.94 29.93
CA LYS A 450 2.53 12.16 29.21
C LYS A 450 2.99 11.90 27.77
N ASN A 451 3.19 10.63 27.44
CA ASN A 451 3.66 10.22 26.12
C ASN A 451 2.45 10.00 25.18
N PRO A 452 2.51 10.47 23.92
CA PRO A 452 1.45 10.29 22.94
C PRO A 452 1.49 8.90 22.26
N ASP A 453 1.63 7.82 23.03
CA ASP A 453 1.84 6.46 22.53
C ASP A 453 0.78 6.02 21.50
N SER A 454 -0.48 6.38 21.72
CA SER A 454 -1.56 6.09 20.76
C SER A 454 -1.27 6.71 19.39
N LEU A 455 -0.88 7.97 19.34
CA LEU A 455 -0.54 8.69 18.11
C LEU A 455 0.75 8.15 17.46
N GLU A 456 1.76 7.82 18.27
CA GLU A 456 2.99 7.21 17.77
C GLU A 456 2.72 5.85 17.12
N LEU A 457 1.83 5.04 17.71
CA LEU A 457 1.39 3.78 17.13
C LEU A 457 0.56 3.97 15.86
N LEU A 458 -0.32 4.98 15.78
CA LEU A 458 -1.03 5.32 14.53
C LEU A 458 -0.04 5.63 13.41
N ARG A 459 0.95 6.48 13.68
CA ARG A 459 2.01 6.82 12.72
C ARG A 459 2.85 5.59 12.35
N GLY A 460 3.25 4.77 13.32
CA GLY A 460 4.06 3.57 13.08
C GLY A 460 3.35 2.49 12.27
N LYS A 461 2.04 2.30 12.50
CA LYS A 461 1.23 1.29 11.78
C LYS A 461 1.04 1.62 10.29
N SER A 462 1.22 2.87 9.87
CA SER A 462 1.20 3.24 8.44
C SER A 462 2.24 2.46 7.62
N GLY A 463 3.46 2.30 8.15
CA GLY A 463 4.52 1.54 7.48
C GLY A 463 4.24 0.05 7.37
N ARG A 464 3.61 -0.55 8.40
CA ARG A 464 3.20 -1.97 8.40
C ARG A 464 2.19 -2.25 7.29
N ILE A 465 1.15 -1.44 7.20
CA ILE A 465 0.08 -1.60 6.20
C ILE A 465 0.61 -1.38 4.77
N PHE A 466 1.47 -0.37 4.57
CA PHE A 466 2.16 -0.18 3.30
C PHE A 466 3.04 -1.39 2.93
N GLY A 467 3.77 -1.95 3.90
CA GLY A 467 4.60 -3.14 3.70
C GLY A 467 3.80 -4.36 3.27
N ASN A 468 2.64 -4.60 3.89
CA ASN A 468 1.72 -5.68 3.50
C ASN A 468 1.27 -5.52 2.04
N MET A 469 0.87 -4.31 1.65
CA MET A 469 0.48 -3.99 0.27
C MET A 469 1.63 -4.26 -0.72
N ALA A 470 2.81 -3.71 -0.44
CA ALA A 470 3.97 -3.84 -1.32
C ALA A 470 4.43 -5.30 -1.44
N GLY A 471 4.42 -6.05 -0.34
CA GLY A 471 4.77 -7.47 -0.30
C GLY A 471 3.83 -8.31 -1.16
N PHE A 472 2.52 -8.19 -0.95
CA PHE A 472 1.55 -8.98 -1.70
C PHE A 472 1.49 -8.59 -3.19
N LEU A 473 1.63 -7.31 -3.52
CA LEU A 473 1.75 -6.88 -4.92
C LEU A 473 2.95 -7.53 -5.61
N MET A 474 4.06 -7.72 -4.88
CA MET A 474 5.23 -8.45 -5.40
C MET A 474 4.95 -9.94 -5.57
N THR A 475 4.16 -10.57 -4.70
CA THR A 475 3.70 -11.96 -4.86
C THR A 475 2.91 -12.14 -6.16
N LEU A 476 2.02 -11.19 -6.50
CA LEU A 476 1.23 -11.26 -7.73
C LEU A 476 2.05 -11.06 -9.01
N LYS A 477 3.17 -10.34 -8.93
CA LYS A 477 3.93 -9.92 -10.10
C LYS A 477 4.46 -11.12 -10.89
N GLY A 478 4.01 -11.24 -12.14
CA GLY A 478 4.51 -12.23 -13.08
C GLY A 478 4.07 -13.67 -12.80
N LEU A 479 3.04 -13.89 -11.97
CA LEU A 479 2.43 -15.20 -11.82
C LEU A 479 1.83 -15.66 -13.17
N PRO A 480 2.10 -16.90 -13.62
CA PRO A 480 1.45 -17.42 -14.81
C PRO A 480 -0.03 -17.68 -14.53
N SER A 481 -0.88 -17.65 -15.56
CA SER A 481 -2.24 -18.12 -15.39
C SER A 481 -2.25 -19.61 -15.01
N THR A 482 -3.15 -20.09 -14.13
CA THR A 482 -4.33 -19.40 -13.60
C THR A 482 -4.29 -19.27 -12.08
N TYR A 483 -4.60 -20.33 -11.33
CA TYR A 483 -4.37 -20.40 -9.89
C TYR A 483 -2.98 -20.98 -9.61
N ASN A 484 -2.24 -20.36 -8.71
CA ASN A 484 -0.95 -20.85 -8.21
C ASN A 484 -0.98 -20.82 -6.68
N LYS A 485 -0.22 -21.70 -6.04
CA LYS A 485 -0.20 -21.82 -4.56
C LYS A 485 0.31 -20.54 -3.89
N ASP A 486 1.08 -19.72 -4.60
CA ASP A 486 1.48 -18.36 -4.21
C ASP A 486 0.28 -17.49 -3.77
N LEU A 487 -0.90 -17.71 -4.36
CA LEU A 487 -2.14 -17.01 -3.98
C LEU A 487 -2.67 -17.41 -2.59
N GLN A 488 -2.02 -18.32 -1.86
CA GLN A 488 -2.29 -18.58 -0.45
C GLN A 488 -1.80 -17.43 0.45
N GLU A 489 -0.79 -16.67 0.02
CA GLU A 489 -0.20 -15.52 0.71
C GLU A 489 -1.09 -14.26 0.70
N ASP A 490 -2.32 -14.37 0.21
CA ASP A 490 -3.28 -13.27 0.13
C ASP A 490 -3.93 -12.92 1.49
N LYS A 491 -4.03 -13.89 2.41
CA LYS A 491 -4.84 -13.79 3.63
C LYS A 491 -4.12 -13.05 4.75
N GLU A 492 -2.92 -13.50 5.11
CA GLU A 492 -2.17 -12.93 6.24
C GLU A 492 -1.95 -11.41 6.13
N PRO A 493 -1.44 -10.86 5.00
CA PRO A 493 -1.28 -9.41 4.85
C PRO A 493 -2.61 -8.66 4.81
N LEU A 494 -3.66 -9.25 4.23
CA LEU A 494 -4.99 -8.63 4.20
C LEU A 494 -5.60 -8.58 5.60
N PHE A 495 -5.61 -9.71 6.32
CA PHE A 495 -6.12 -9.85 7.67
C PHE A 495 -5.44 -8.90 8.63
N ASP A 496 -4.11 -8.83 8.56
CA ASP A 496 -3.33 -7.88 9.35
C ASP A 496 -3.69 -6.42 9.00
N SER A 497 -3.87 -6.11 7.72
CA SER A 497 -4.22 -4.75 7.29
C SER A 497 -5.61 -4.33 7.78
N VAL A 498 -6.61 -5.22 7.69
CA VAL A 498 -7.97 -5.00 8.21
C VAL A 498 -7.96 -4.76 9.72
N ASP A 499 -7.28 -5.61 10.49
CA ASP A 499 -7.21 -5.47 11.94
C ASP A 499 -6.56 -4.15 12.36
N ASN A 500 -5.45 -3.81 11.72
CA ASN A 500 -4.70 -2.61 12.07
C ASN A 500 -5.42 -1.33 11.64
N VAL A 501 -6.05 -1.28 10.46
CA VAL A 501 -6.80 -0.08 10.04
C VAL A 501 -8.05 0.11 10.90
N SER A 502 -8.79 -0.95 11.19
CA SER A 502 -10.00 -0.90 12.04
C SER A 502 -9.66 -0.43 13.45
N ALA A 503 -8.63 -1.02 14.09
CA ALA A 503 -8.18 -0.60 15.40
C ALA A 503 -7.65 0.84 15.40
N SER A 504 -6.89 1.23 14.38
CA SER A 504 -6.32 2.58 14.26
C SER A 504 -7.41 3.65 14.15
N LEU A 505 -8.46 3.41 13.37
CA LEU A 505 -9.58 4.34 13.24
C LEU A 505 -10.32 4.52 14.57
N ARG A 506 -10.57 3.43 15.32
CA ARG A 506 -11.22 3.50 16.65
C ARG A 506 -10.35 4.19 17.70
N ILE A 507 -9.03 3.97 17.66
CA ILE A 507 -8.08 4.69 18.55
C ILE A 507 -8.03 6.17 18.19
N ALA A 508 -7.96 6.51 16.91
CA ALA A 508 -8.02 7.89 16.44
C ALA A 508 -9.32 8.58 16.88
N GLU A 509 -10.46 7.90 16.76
CA GLU A 509 -11.76 8.41 17.20
C GLU A 509 -11.73 8.71 18.70
N GLY A 510 -11.25 7.77 19.51
CA GLY A 510 -11.08 7.96 20.95
C GLY A 510 -10.17 9.12 21.32
N VAL A 511 -9.01 9.23 20.68
CA VAL A 511 -8.06 10.33 20.90
C VAL A 511 -8.71 11.68 20.59
N ILE A 512 -9.36 11.81 19.42
CA ILE A 512 -10.03 13.04 19.04
C ILE A 512 -11.21 13.32 19.97
N ALA A 513 -11.95 12.31 20.42
CA ALA A 513 -13.08 12.50 21.33
C ALA A 513 -12.66 13.08 22.69
N THR A 514 -11.48 12.70 23.20
CA THR A 514 -11.11 12.97 24.60
C THR A 514 -9.93 13.93 24.80
N LEU A 515 -9.18 14.30 23.75
CA LEU A 515 -8.09 15.27 23.91
C LEU A 515 -8.65 16.64 24.32
N ASN A 516 -7.95 17.30 25.24
CA ASN A 516 -8.29 18.64 25.70
C ASN A 516 -7.49 19.67 24.90
N VAL A 517 -8.16 20.75 24.48
CA VAL A 517 -7.53 21.87 23.78
C VAL A 517 -7.22 22.98 24.80
N ASN A 518 -6.01 23.52 24.75
CA ASN A 518 -5.61 24.68 25.54
C ASN A 518 -5.73 25.96 24.69
N SER A 519 -6.93 26.53 24.67
CA SER A 519 -7.25 27.72 23.89
C SER A 519 -6.39 28.93 24.27
N GLU A 520 -6.04 29.08 25.55
CA GLU A 520 -5.17 30.15 26.03
C GLU A 520 -3.76 30.04 25.46
N LYS A 521 -3.17 28.83 25.47
CA LYS A 521 -1.84 28.58 24.89
C LYS A 521 -1.84 28.77 23.38
N MET A 522 -2.86 28.28 22.68
CA MET A 522 -3.01 28.50 21.24
C MET A 522 -3.10 29.99 20.90
N ARG A 523 -3.89 30.75 21.65
CA ARG A 523 -4.03 32.20 21.46
C ARG A 523 -2.75 32.96 21.81
N ALA A 524 -2.05 32.56 22.88
CA ALA A 524 -0.78 33.17 23.30
C ALA A 524 0.37 32.90 22.29
N ALA A 525 0.26 31.87 21.46
CA ALA A 525 1.22 31.59 20.40
C ALA A 525 1.02 32.44 19.14
N LEU A 526 -0.05 33.25 19.06
CA LEU A 526 -0.26 34.22 18.00
C LEU A 526 0.58 35.47 18.26
N THR A 527 1.29 35.94 17.24
CA THR A 527 2.18 37.10 17.32
C THR A 527 1.84 38.12 16.23
N MET A 528 2.09 39.41 16.51
CA MET A 528 1.59 40.50 15.65
C MET A 528 2.27 40.54 14.27
N ASP A 529 3.48 40.00 14.15
CA ASP A 529 4.19 39.79 12.88
C ASP A 529 3.42 38.88 11.92
N MET A 530 2.60 37.95 12.41
CA MET A 530 1.75 37.10 11.57
C MET A 530 0.71 37.91 10.77
N LEU A 531 0.41 39.13 11.21
CA LEU A 531 -0.53 40.06 10.56
C LEU A 531 0.16 40.99 9.56
N ALA A 532 1.46 40.80 9.27
CA ALA A 532 2.16 41.53 8.22
C ALA A 532 1.50 41.34 6.83
N THR A 533 0.96 40.14 6.55
CA THR A 533 0.20 39.92 5.31
C THR A 533 -1.13 40.67 5.32
N ASP A 534 -1.84 40.69 6.45
CA ASP A 534 -3.09 41.45 6.61
C ASP A 534 -2.84 42.97 6.47
N LEU A 535 -1.66 43.47 6.88
CA LEU A 535 -1.21 44.84 6.65
C LEU A 535 -0.96 45.14 5.15
N ALA A 536 -0.39 44.18 4.43
CA ALA A 536 -0.23 44.30 2.98
C ALA A 536 -1.60 44.33 2.27
N ASP A 537 -2.54 43.46 2.68
CA ASP A 537 -3.90 43.39 2.14
C ASP A 537 -4.71 44.67 2.41
N TYR A 538 -4.51 45.31 3.57
CA TYR A 538 -5.08 46.61 3.88
C TYR A 538 -4.71 47.66 2.81
N LEU A 539 -3.43 47.73 2.41
CA LEU A 539 -3.00 48.66 1.36
C LEU A 539 -3.51 48.26 -0.03
N VAL A 540 -3.65 46.96 -0.30
CA VAL A 540 -4.25 46.47 -1.56
C VAL A 540 -5.69 46.96 -1.68
N ARG A 541 -6.47 46.89 -0.59
CA ARG A 541 -7.85 47.40 -0.55
C ARG A 541 -7.93 48.91 -0.73
N LYS A 542 -6.86 49.65 -0.40
CA LYS A 542 -6.70 51.08 -0.71
C LYS A 542 -6.03 51.34 -2.09
N GLY A 543 -6.03 50.34 -2.97
CA GLY A 543 -5.63 50.46 -4.38
C GLY A 543 -4.13 50.47 -4.64
N THR A 544 -3.30 49.97 -3.71
CA THR A 544 -1.87 49.79 -3.96
C THR A 544 -1.61 48.39 -4.55
N PRO A 545 -0.83 48.25 -5.64
CA PRO A 545 -0.52 46.94 -6.20
C PRO A 545 0.17 46.01 -5.19
N PHE A 546 -0.20 44.72 -5.16
CA PHE A 546 0.27 43.76 -4.15
C PHE A 546 1.79 43.66 -4.01
N ARG A 547 2.55 43.71 -5.12
CA ARG A 547 4.02 43.67 -5.05
C ARG A 547 4.58 44.85 -4.23
N GLU A 548 3.99 46.02 -4.39
CA GLU A 548 4.38 47.22 -3.65
C GLU A 548 3.97 47.13 -2.19
N THR A 549 2.77 46.60 -1.88
CA THR A 549 2.31 46.44 -0.49
C THR A 549 3.14 45.41 0.27
N HIS A 550 3.58 44.32 -0.38
CA HIS A 550 4.49 43.35 0.20
C HIS A 550 5.83 43.99 0.59
N HIS A 551 6.42 44.82 -0.27
CA HIS A 551 7.63 45.59 0.07
C HIS A 551 7.39 46.59 1.20
N ILE A 552 6.23 47.27 1.22
CA ILE A 552 5.88 48.20 2.30
C ILE A 552 5.71 47.47 3.64
N SER A 553 5.00 46.34 3.65
CA SER A 553 4.81 45.52 4.84
C SER A 553 6.13 44.94 5.36
N GLY A 554 6.99 44.43 4.46
CA GLY A 554 8.33 43.97 4.84
C GLY A 554 9.19 45.08 5.47
N ARG A 555 9.11 46.32 4.96
CA ARG A 555 9.76 47.49 5.59
C ARG A 555 9.14 47.86 6.94
N ALA A 556 7.83 47.65 7.13
CA ALA A 556 7.17 47.87 8.41
C ALA A 556 7.66 46.87 9.47
N VAL A 557 7.78 45.58 9.10
CA VAL A 557 8.37 44.54 9.95
C VAL A 557 9.81 44.90 10.33
N ALA A 558 10.66 45.22 9.34
CA ALA A 558 12.04 45.62 9.58
C ALA A 558 12.16 46.88 10.48
N LEU A 559 11.24 47.84 10.33
CA LEU A 559 11.20 49.03 11.18
C LEU A 559 10.84 48.66 12.63
N ALA A 560 9.82 47.83 12.84
CA ALA A 560 9.41 47.35 14.16
C ALA A 560 10.56 46.61 14.86
N GLU A 561 11.24 45.69 14.15
CA GLU A 561 12.42 44.99 14.63
C GLU A 561 13.56 45.94 15.02
N SER A 562 13.86 46.92 14.17
CA SER A 562 14.93 47.90 14.43
C SER A 562 14.69 48.76 15.67
N LEU A 563 13.41 48.95 16.04
CA LEU A 563 12.97 49.70 17.21
C LEU A 563 12.75 48.82 18.44
N GLY A 564 12.82 47.49 18.30
CA GLY A 564 12.54 46.55 19.37
C GLY A 564 11.08 46.57 19.86
N VAL A 565 10.14 46.89 18.97
CA VAL A 565 8.69 46.98 19.28
C VAL A 565 7.88 46.01 18.40
N GLN A 566 6.62 45.73 18.75
CA GLN A 566 5.75 44.93 17.90
C GLN A 566 5.29 45.73 16.68
N LEU A 567 4.86 45.03 15.62
CA LEU A 567 4.28 45.68 14.43
C LEU A 567 3.07 46.56 14.81
N SER A 568 2.26 46.14 15.78
CA SER A 568 1.13 46.89 16.32
C SER A 568 1.51 48.20 17.03
N ASP A 569 2.76 48.33 17.49
CA ASP A 569 3.20 49.46 18.34
C ASP A 569 3.76 50.62 17.51
N LEU A 570 3.90 50.45 16.19
CA LEU A 570 4.30 51.53 15.30
C LEU A 570 3.23 52.63 15.27
N THR A 571 3.66 53.87 15.47
CA THR A 571 2.78 55.05 15.40
C THR A 571 2.25 55.27 13.98
N LEU A 572 1.09 55.92 13.86
CA LEU A 572 0.54 56.28 12.55
C LEU A 572 1.52 57.12 11.72
N GLU A 573 2.28 58.01 12.36
CA GLU A 573 3.30 58.82 11.68
C GLU A 573 4.45 57.95 11.12
N GLN A 574 4.84 56.89 11.83
CA GLN A 574 5.81 55.92 11.31
C GLN A 574 5.22 55.12 10.13
N TYR A 575 3.95 54.72 10.20
CA TYR A 575 3.27 54.08 9.08
C TYR A 575 3.15 55.00 7.85
N LYS A 576 2.76 56.26 8.04
CA LYS A 576 2.65 57.25 6.96
C LYS A 576 3.97 57.52 6.25
N LYS A 577 5.11 57.40 6.95
CA LYS A 577 6.45 57.45 6.33
C LYS A 577 6.73 56.28 5.39
N LEU A 578 6.09 55.12 5.62
CA LEU A 578 6.21 53.94 4.74
C LEU A 578 5.25 54.02 3.54
N SER A 579 4.03 54.53 3.75
CA SER A 579 3.06 54.82 2.69
C SER A 579 2.03 55.87 3.14
N PRO A 580 1.71 56.89 2.32
CA PRO A 580 0.73 57.91 2.68
C PRO A 580 -0.71 57.38 2.76
N LYS A 581 -0.96 56.14 2.33
CA LYS A 581 -2.28 55.48 2.37
C LYS A 581 -2.60 54.83 3.72
N PHE A 582 -1.68 54.87 4.68
CA PHE A 582 -2.00 54.47 6.06
C PHE A 582 -2.80 55.56 6.77
N GLU A 583 -3.91 55.15 7.37
CA GLU A 583 -4.87 56.00 8.08
C GLU A 583 -5.07 55.44 9.49
N GLU A 584 -5.84 56.12 10.34
CA GLU A 584 -6.06 55.72 11.73
C GLU A 584 -6.66 54.30 11.87
N ASP A 585 -7.39 53.83 10.86
CA ASP A 585 -8.00 52.49 10.83
C ASP A 585 -6.97 51.36 10.63
N VAL A 586 -5.69 51.64 10.37
CA VAL A 586 -4.62 50.62 10.29
C VAL A 586 -4.51 49.80 11.59
N VAL A 587 -4.82 50.39 12.75
CA VAL A 587 -4.79 49.69 14.04
C VAL A 587 -5.72 48.48 14.06
N SER A 588 -6.80 48.53 13.27
CA SER A 588 -7.78 47.46 13.18
C SER A 588 -7.29 46.23 12.42
N VAL A 589 -6.13 46.31 11.73
CA VAL A 589 -5.44 45.15 11.14
C VAL A 589 -4.92 44.23 12.23
N PHE A 590 -4.51 44.76 13.39
CA PHE A 590 -3.87 44.02 14.47
C PHE A 590 -4.87 43.31 15.39
N ASP A 591 -5.84 42.63 14.78
CA ASP A 591 -6.85 41.80 15.44
C ASP A 591 -6.90 40.42 14.76
N PHE A 592 -6.55 39.38 15.51
CA PHE A 592 -6.55 38.00 15.02
C PHE A 592 -7.96 37.52 14.64
N GLU A 593 -9.02 37.97 15.31
CA GLU A 593 -10.39 37.59 14.96
C GLU A 593 -10.76 38.19 13.60
N ARG A 594 -10.45 39.48 13.39
CA ARG A 594 -10.65 40.14 12.10
C ARG A 594 -9.83 39.47 10.99
N SER A 595 -8.61 39.03 11.29
CA SER A 595 -7.76 38.29 10.36
C SER A 595 -8.48 37.03 9.87
N VAL A 596 -8.92 36.15 10.77
CA VAL A 596 -9.61 34.91 10.36
C VAL A 596 -10.92 35.17 9.64
N GLU A 597 -11.69 36.19 10.04
CA GLU A 597 -12.97 36.52 9.42
C GLU A 597 -12.85 37.09 7.99
N GLN A 598 -11.71 37.70 7.64
CA GLN A 598 -11.47 38.14 6.26
C GLN A 598 -11.27 36.98 5.28
N ARG A 599 -10.92 35.79 5.78
CA ARG A 599 -10.70 34.58 4.98
C ARG A 599 -12.03 33.85 4.75
N ASN A 600 -12.98 34.57 4.15
CA ASN A 600 -14.39 34.17 3.99
C ASN A 600 -14.73 33.59 2.60
N ALA A 601 -13.76 33.45 1.71
CA ALA A 601 -13.91 32.65 0.51
C ALA A 601 -14.11 31.16 0.87
N ILE A 602 -14.85 30.41 0.04
CA ILE A 602 -15.11 28.98 0.27
C ILE A 602 -13.78 28.23 0.50
N GLY A 603 -13.72 27.47 1.59
CA GLY A 603 -12.51 26.77 2.03
C GLY A 603 -11.62 27.57 2.98
N GLY A 604 -11.93 28.84 3.26
CA GLY A 604 -11.23 29.65 4.23
C GLY A 604 -11.57 29.34 5.69
N THR A 605 -10.94 30.08 6.61
CA THR A 605 -10.98 29.85 8.06
C THR A 605 -11.96 30.77 8.81
N SER A 606 -12.73 31.62 8.12
CA SER A 606 -13.80 32.40 8.76
C SER A 606 -14.86 31.49 9.40
N ARG A 607 -15.61 32.01 10.38
CA ARG A 607 -16.70 31.26 11.02
C ARG A 607 -17.72 30.77 9.99
N GLN A 608 -18.14 31.66 9.09
CA GLN A 608 -19.11 31.35 8.05
C GLN A 608 -18.66 30.17 7.15
N THR A 609 -17.39 30.13 6.79
CA THR A 609 -16.84 29.08 5.93
C THR A 609 -16.59 27.78 6.68
N VAL A 610 -16.28 27.84 7.99
CA VAL A 610 -16.20 26.67 8.87
C VAL A 610 -17.59 26.04 9.07
N ASP A 611 -18.62 26.83 9.33
CA ASP A 611 -20.02 26.34 9.42
C ASP A 611 -20.45 25.65 8.11
N ARG A 612 -20.06 26.22 6.96
CA ARG A 612 -20.27 25.57 5.65
C ARG A 612 -19.54 24.23 5.54
N GLN A 613 -18.28 24.15 5.96
CA GLN A 613 -17.48 22.92 5.92
C GLN A 613 -18.11 21.82 6.78
N ILE A 614 -18.56 22.17 7.99
CA ILE A 614 -19.31 21.28 8.89
C ILE A 614 -20.56 20.73 8.20
N ALA A 615 -21.38 21.61 7.60
CA ALA A 615 -22.60 21.19 6.89
C ALA A 615 -22.30 20.25 5.71
N VAL A 616 -21.24 20.50 4.95
CA VAL A 616 -20.80 19.62 3.86
C VAL A 616 -20.43 18.23 4.37
N LEU A 617 -19.65 18.15 5.45
CA LEU A 617 -19.21 16.87 6.02
C LEU A 617 -20.35 16.10 6.69
N ARG A 618 -21.27 16.78 7.41
CA ARG A 618 -22.48 16.15 7.96
C ARG A 618 -23.32 15.51 6.85
N LYS A 619 -23.54 16.23 5.75
CA LYS A 619 -24.26 15.70 4.57
C LYS A 619 -23.56 14.51 3.93
N ALA A 620 -22.23 14.46 3.94
CA ALA A 620 -21.49 13.32 3.37
C ALA A 620 -21.54 12.04 4.24
N LEU A 621 -21.94 12.17 5.51
CA LEU A 621 -22.09 11.05 6.45
C LEU A 621 -23.51 10.44 6.46
N GLU A 622 -24.51 11.20 6.01
CA GLU A 622 -25.84 10.70 5.64
C GLU A 622 -25.72 9.66 4.52
#